data_AF-A0A8J4AFS8-F1
#
_entry.id   AF-A0A8J4AFS8-F1
#
_cell.length_a   1.000
_cell.length_b   1.000
_cell.length_c   1.000
_cell.angle_alpha   90.00
_cell.angle_beta   90.00
_cell.angle_gamma   90.00
#
_symmetry.space_group_name_H-M   'P 1'
#
loop_
_entity.id
_entity.type
_entity.pdbx_description
1 polymer ?
#
loop_
_entity_poly.entity_id
_entity_poly.type
_entity_poly.pdbx_seq_one_letter_code
_entity_poly.pdbx_strand_id
1 'polypeptide(L)' 'MAETYNGYCVKCKEKRDFEGEVSVSDSGRRMAKGPCPVCGTKMNRILGKA' A
#
# COMPACT_ATOMS: atom_id res chain seq x y z
N MET A 1 -12.24 4.90 -5.54
CA MET A 1 -12.44 4.75 -4.08
C MET A 1 -11.06 4.58 -3.49
N ALA A 2 -10.59 5.55 -2.71
CA ALA A 2 -9.32 5.41 -2.01
C ALA A 2 -9.52 4.36 -0.93
N GLU A 3 -8.86 3.22 -1.06
CA GLU A 3 -8.89 2.17 -0.05
C GLU A 3 -7.73 2.40 0.91
N THR A 4 -8.00 2.31 2.21
CA THR A 4 -6.98 2.45 3.26
C THR A 4 -6.29 1.12 3.51
N TYR A 5 -4.98 1.07 3.32
CA TYR A 5 -4.17 -0.12 3.48
C TYR A 5 -3.23 -0.02 4.68
N ASN A 6 -3.20 -1.05 5.50
CA ASN A 6 -2.22 -1.14 6.58
C ASN A 6 -0.84 -1.62 6.05
N GLY A 7 0.10 -0.71 5.85
CA GLY A 7 1.45 -0.99 5.36
C GLY A 7 2.50 -0.84 6.45
N TYR A 8 3.58 -1.61 6.36
CA TYR A 8 4.73 -1.36 7.21
C TYR A 8 5.60 -0.26 6.60
N CYS A 9 5.78 0.83 7.33
CA CYS A 9 6.71 1.88 6.95
C CYS A 9 8.12 1.52 7.37
N VAL A 10 9.04 1.33 6.43
CA VAL A 10 10.45 1.08 6.78
C VAL A 10 11.12 2.31 7.41
N LYS A 11 10.61 3.52 7.14
CA LYS A 11 11.12 4.76 7.72
C LYS A 11 10.59 5.00 9.14
N CYS A 12 9.30 4.80 9.36
CA CYS A 12 8.68 4.93 10.69
C CYS A 12 8.86 3.66 11.54
N LYS A 13 9.30 2.55 10.92
CA LYS A 13 9.46 1.22 11.52
C LYS A 13 8.21 0.68 12.21
N GLU A 14 7.05 1.09 11.75
CA GLU A 14 5.75 0.74 12.32
C GLU A 14 4.71 0.51 11.22
N LYS A 15 3.61 -0.15 11.58
CA LYS A 15 2.48 -0.37 10.69
C LYS A 15 1.60 0.89 10.69
N ARG A 16 1.32 1.41 9.51
CA ARG A 16 0.49 2.61 9.31
C ARG A 16 -0.54 2.33 8.25
N ASP A 17 -1.71 2.91 8.44
CA ASP A 17 -2.72 2.98 7.41
C ASP A 17 -2.32 4.09 6.43
N PHE A 18 -2.26 3.74 5.16
CA PHE A 18 -1.96 4.65 4.08
C PHE A 18 -3.06 4.54 3.03
N GLU A 19 -3.44 5.67 2.45
CA GLU A 19 -4.35 5.68 1.31
C GLU A 19 -3.55 5.35 0.06
N GLY A 20 -4.00 4.32 -0.64
CA GLY A 20 -3.36 3.85 -1.85
C GLY A 20 -4.38 3.34 -2.86
N GLU A 21 -3.94 3.23 -4.10
CA GLU A 21 -4.76 2.69 -5.17
C GLU A 21 -4.35 1.25 -5.45
N VAL A 22 -5.34 0.36 -5.59
CA VAL A 22 -5.08 -1.01 -6.05
C VAL A 22 -4.88 -1.00 -7.54
N SER A 23 -3.70 -1.40 -7.96
CA SER A 23 -3.46 -1.84 -9.32
C SER A 23 -3.51 -3.36 -9.38
N VAL A 24 -4.27 -3.89 -10.33
CA VAL A 24 -4.24 -5.31 -10.67
C VAL A 24 -3.18 -5.48 -11.76
N SER A 25 -2.12 -6.25 -11.47
CA SER A 25 -1.13 -6.61 -12.47
C SER A 25 -1.72 -7.62 -13.45
N ASP A 26 -1.19 -7.67 -14.67
CA ASP A 26 -1.60 -8.57 -15.77
C ASP A 26 -1.68 -10.05 -15.35
N SER A 27 -0.85 -10.47 -14.40
CA SER A 27 -0.86 -11.81 -13.79
C SER A 27 -1.95 -12.03 -12.72
N GLY A 28 -2.94 -11.13 -12.60
CA GLY A 28 -4.07 -11.22 -11.67
C GLY A 28 -3.74 -10.92 -10.19
N ARG A 29 -2.61 -10.27 -9.91
CA ARG A 29 -2.20 -9.93 -8.53
C ARG A 29 -2.60 -8.50 -8.18
N ARG A 30 -3.27 -8.32 -7.04
CA ARG A 30 -3.64 -7.00 -6.51
C ARG A 30 -2.51 -6.39 -5.71
N MET A 31 -2.15 -5.15 -6.04
CA MET A 31 -1.11 -4.38 -5.35
C MET A 31 -1.63 -2.99 -5.03
N ALA A 32 -1.71 -2.65 -3.75
CA ALA A 32 -1.93 -1.30 -3.30
C ALA A 32 -0.63 -0.50 -3.37
N LYS A 33 -0.67 0.67 -4.01
CA LYS A 33 0.43 1.63 -4.02
C LYS A 33 -0.05 2.94 -3.43
N GLY A 34 0.70 3.50 -2.48
CA GLY A 34 0.33 4.77 -1.88
C GLY A 34 1.48 5.40 -1.10
N PRO A 35 1.44 6.73 -0.88
CA PRO A 35 2.43 7.41 -0.06
C PRO A 35 2.15 7.20 1.44
N CYS A 36 3.21 7.08 2.25
CA CYS A 36 3.08 7.11 3.70
C CYS A 36 2.62 8.50 4.16
N PRO A 37 1.57 8.62 5.01
CA PRO A 37 1.09 9.92 5.49
C PRO A 37 2.07 10.63 6.44
N VAL A 38 3.04 9.92 7.01
CA VAL A 38 3.99 10.47 8.00
C VAL A 38 5.29 10.93 7.34
N CYS A 39 5.90 10.08 6.52
CA CYS A 39 7.23 10.34 5.93
C CYS A 39 7.21 10.55 4.42
N GLY A 40 6.04 10.50 3.77
CA GLY A 40 5.89 10.66 2.32
C GLY A 40 6.51 9.55 1.47
N THR A 41 7.07 8.51 2.08
CA THR A 41 7.72 7.41 1.35
C THR A 41 6.68 6.58 0.63
N LYS A 42 6.91 6.26 -0.66
CA LYS A 42 6.04 5.35 -1.43
C LYS A 42 6.07 3.96 -0.82
N MET A 43 4.91 3.52 -0.35
CA MET A 43 4.64 2.20 0.18
C MET A 43 3.93 1.37 -0.88
N ASN A 44 4.26 0.09 -0.93
CA ASN A 44 3.56 -0.88 -1.76
C ASN A 44 3.13 -2.03 -0.86
N ARG A 45 1.84 -2.39 -0.91
CA ARG A 45 1.29 -3.55 -0.21
C ARG A 45 0.70 -4.52 -1.22
N ILE A 46 1.19 -5.75 -1.21
CA ILE A 46 0.62 -6.84 -2.01
C ILE A 46 -0.60 -7.35 -1.26
N LEU A 47 -1.78 -7.32 -1.89
CA LEU A 47 -3.05 -7.71 -1.29
C LEU A 47 -3.38 -9.20 -1.49
N GLY A 48 -2.46 -9.95 -2.10
CA GLY A 48 -2.68 -11.36 -2.43
C GLY A 48 -3.66 -11.56 -3.59
N LYS A 49 -3.85 -12.82 -3.98
CA LYS A 49 -4.85 -13.21 -4.98
C LYS A 49 -6.25 -12.96 -4.41
N ALA A 50 -7.17 -12.54 -5.27
CA ALA A 50 -8.60 -12.63 -4.98
C ALA A 50 -9.01 -14.10 -4.83
#